data_AF-A0AA90ZBY1-F1
#
_entry.id   AF-A0AA90ZBY1-F1
#
_cell.length_a   1.000
_cell.length_b   1.000
_cell.length_c   1.000
_cell.angle_alpha   90.00
_cell.angle_beta   90.00
_cell.angle_gamma   90.00
#
_symmetry.space_group_name_H-M   'P 1'
#
loop_
_entity.id
_entity.type
_entity.pdbx_description
1 polymer ?
#
loop_
_entity_poly.entity_id
_entity_poly.type
_entity_poly.pdbx_seq_one_letter_code
_entity_poly.pdbx_strand_id
1 'polypeptide(L)'
;MAVIIFGLLSAIVLYLLVNYSSLIAGVVLLGIPLAIMLVIPNAAIEFLNHEHVRLAGGIVPINNYHLLLFTWSTIIGIILYTEFLTWYLSRKKK
;
A
#
# COMPACT_ATOMS: atom_id res chain seq x y z
N MET A 1 9.03 -8.25 11.18
CA MET A 1 8.17 -7.19 11.74
C MET A 1 7.49 -6.37 10.63
N ALA A 2 8.22 -5.92 9.60
CA ALA A 2 7.65 -5.11 8.52
C ALA A 2 6.50 -5.76 7.74
N VAL A 3 6.59 -7.07 7.46
CA VAL A 3 5.49 -7.83 6.82
C VAL A 3 4.19 -7.74 7.61
N ILE A 4 4.26 -7.76 8.95
CA ILE A 4 3.07 -7.63 9.81
C ILE A 4 2.51 -6.20 9.71
N ILE A 5 3.37 -5.18 9.72
CA ILE A 5 2.96 -3.78 9.61
C ILE A 5 2.27 -3.51 8.27
N PHE A 6 2.88 -3.92 7.15
CA PHE A 6 2.29 -3.75 5.82
C PHE A 6 1.07 -4.65 5.61
N GLY A 7 1.05 -5.84 6.22
CA GLY A 7 -0.12 -6.73 6.25
C GLY A 7 -1.30 -6.09 6.98
N LEU A 8 -1.07 -5.48 8.14
CA LEU A 8 -2.08 -4.73 8.88
C LEU A 8 -2.58 -3.52 8.09
N LEU A 9 -1.68 -2.73 7.49
CA LEU A 9 -2.06 -1.62 6.61
C LEU A 9 -2.96 -2.13 5.48
N SER A 10 -2.57 -3.23 4.81
CA SER A 10 -3.34 -3.84 3.73
C SER A 10 -4.72 -4.29 4.21
N ALA A 11 -4.80 -4.95 5.36
CA ALA A 11 -6.07 -5.41 5.93
C ALA A 11 -7.01 -4.23 6.26
N ILE A 12 -6.49 -3.16 6.86
CA ILE A 12 -7.25 -1.93 7.14
C ILE A 12 -7.76 -1.31 5.84
N VAL A 13 -6.89 -1.15 4.83
CA VAL A 13 -7.27 -0.56 3.55
C VAL A 13 -8.32 -1.40 2.83
N LEU A 14 -8.17 -2.73 2.81
CA LEU A 14 -9.16 -3.62 2.21
C LEU A 14 -10.49 -3.60 2.97
N TYR A 15 -10.46 -3.55 4.30
CA TYR A 15 -11.67 -3.37 5.11
C TYR A 15 -12.39 -2.07 4.75
N LEU A 16 -11.65 -0.95 4.62
CA LEU A 16 -12.20 0.33 4.23
C LEU A 16 -12.75 0.32 2.80
N LEU A 17 -12.06 -0.34 1.88
CA LEU A 17 -12.49 -0.48 0.49
C LEU A 17 -13.82 -1.23 0.39
N VAL A 18 -13.97 -2.33 1.13
CA VAL A 18 -15.17 -3.17 1.09
C VAL A 18 -16.36 -2.54 1.80
N ASN A 19 -16.15 -1.87 2.93
CA ASN A 19 -17.25 -1.42 3.80
C ASN A 19 -17.59 0.06 3.68
N TYR A 20 -16.71 0.90 3.12
CA TYR A 20 -16.90 2.34 3.10
C TYR A 20 -16.79 2.93 1.69
N SER A 21 -15.58 3.21 1.20
CA SER A 21 -15.37 3.75 -0.15
C SER A 21 -13.94 3.56 -0.65
N SER A 22 -13.81 3.49 -1.98
CA SER A 22 -12.53 3.46 -2.69
C SER A 22 -11.66 4.68 -2.41
N LEU A 23 -12.27 5.86 -2.26
CA LEU A 23 -11.57 7.10 -1.94
C LEU A 23 -10.93 7.05 -0.55
N ILE A 24 -11.68 6.65 0.49
CA ILE A 24 -11.15 6.58 1.86
C ILE A 24 -10.02 5.53 1.93
N ALA A 25 -10.22 4.38 1.29
CA ALA A 25 -9.19 3.34 1.20
C ALA A 25 -7.90 3.86 0.55
N GLY A 26 -8.01 4.59 -0.57
CA GLY A 26 -6.86 5.20 -1.24
C GLY A 26 -6.15 6.27 -0.39
N VAL A 27 -6.92 7.13 0.29
CA VAL A 27 -6.38 8.15 1.21
C VAL A 27 -5.63 7.49 2.37
N VAL A 28 -6.15 6.40 2.94
CA VAL A 28 -5.48 5.70 4.04
C VAL A 28 -4.22 4.98 3.56
N LEU A 29 -4.28 4.32 2.40
CA LEU A 29 -3.15 3.59 1.82
C LEU A 29 -1.92 4.47 1.60
N LEU A 30 -2.13 5.67 1.06
CA LEU A 30 -1.06 6.62 0.74
C LEU A 30 -0.78 7.58 1.90
N GLY A 31 -1.84 8.09 2.51
CA GLY A 31 -1.76 9.13 3.53
C GLY A 31 -1.07 8.68 4.79
N ILE A 32 -1.31 7.45 5.29
CA ILE A 32 -0.65 6.98 6.53
C ILE A 32 0.87 6.89 6.35
N PRO A 33 1.43 6.17 5.36
CA PRO A 33 2.88 6.10 5.21
C PRO A 33 3.52 7.47 4.93
N LEU A 34 2.88 8.31 4.11
CA LEU A 34 3.38 9.66 3.82
C LEU A 34 3.36 10.55 5.07
N ALA A 35 2.30 10.51 5.86
CA ALA A 35 2.22 11.26 7.11
C ALA A 35 3.31 10.83 8.10
N ILE A 36 3.58 9.51 8.21
CA ILE A 36 4.66 9.00 9.06
C ILE A 36 6.02 9.54 8.58
N MET A 37 6.28 9.54 7.27
CA MET A 37 7.52 10.09 6.72
C MET A 37 7.68 11.59 7.01
N LEU A 38 6.58 12.35 7.11
CA LEU A 38 6.61 13.78 7.45
C LEU A 38 6.77 14.04 8.95
N VAL A 39 6.16 13.23 9.80
CA VAL A 39 6.11 13.45 11.26
C VAL A 39 7.36 12.91 11.97
N ILE A 40 7.86 11.74 11.55
CA ILE A 40 9.04 11.08 12.14
C ILE A 40 10.03 10.61 11.05
N PRO A 41 10.61 11.54 10.28
CA PRO A 41 11.39 11.22 9.08
C PRO A 41 12.57 10.28 9.33
N ASN A 42 13.33 10.50 10.41
CA ASN A 42 14.53 9.68 10.69
C ASN A 42 14.17 8.21 10.93
N ALA A 43 13.17 7.95 11.79
CA ALA A 43 12.70 6.59 12.08
C ALA A 43 12.06 5.95 10.85
N ALA A 44 11.32 6.73 10.04
CA ALA A 44 10.71 6.25 8.81
C ALA A 44 11.76 5.84 7.76
N ILE A 45 12.81 6.65 7.56
CA ILE A 45 13.90 6.37 6.63
C ILE A 45 14.68 5.13 7.08
N GLU A 46 15.01 5.04 8.38
CA GLU A 46 15.70 3.88 8.93
C GLU A 46 14.87 2.60 8.76
N PHE A 47 13.58 2.66 9.08
CA PHE A 47 12.67 1.54 8.87
C PHE A 47 12.59 1.11 7.40
N LEU A 48 12.42 2.07 6.47
CA LEU A 48 12.29 1.77 5.04
C LEU A 48 13.58 1.22 4.41
N ASN A 49 14.74 1.65 4.92
CA ASN A 49 16.03 1.17 4.46
C ASN A 49 16.43 -0.19 5.06
N HIS A 50 15.66 -0.74 6.00
CA HIS A 50 15.97 -2.04 6.58
C HIS A 50 15.98 -3.15 5.53
N GLU A 51 17.17 -3.70 5.29
CA GLU A 51 17.46 -4.69 4.28
C GLU A 51 17.06 -6.09 4.75
N HIS A 52 16.41 -6.86 3.87
CA HIS A 52 15.97 -8.22 4.16
C HIS A 52 16.80 -9.25 3.39
N VAL A 53 17.01 -9.01 2.10
CA VAL A 53 17.67 -9.95 1.17
C VAL A 53 18.42 -9.14 0.13
N ARG A 54 19.57 -9.64 -0.34
CA ARG A 54 20.23 -9.10 -1.54
C ARG A 54 20.06 -10.05 -2.71
N LEU A 55 19.61 -9.52 -3.84
CA LEU A 55 19.54 -10.23 -5.11
C LEU A 55 20.77 -9.95 -5.99
N ALA A 56 20.85 -10.63 -7.12
CA ALA A 56 21.89 -10.44 -8.14
C ALA A 56 23.32 -10.51 -7.58
N GLY A 57 23.62 -11.56 -6.79
CA GLY A 57 24.95 -11.77 -6.22
C GLY A 57 25.37 -10.74 -5.16
N GLY A 58 24.42 -10.01 -4.56
CA GLY A 58 24.71 -9.04 -3.50
C GLY A 58 24.61 -7.57 -3.91
N ILE A 59 24.21 -7.30 -5.16
CA ILE A 59 24.22 -5.95 -5.73
C ILE A 59 22.90 -5.20 -5.47
N VAL A 60 21.77 -5.92 -5.44
CA VAL A 60 20.44 -5.29 -5.35
C VAL A 60 19.80 -5.60 -4.00
N PRO A 61 19.81 -4.67 -3.04
CA PRO A 61 19.18 -4.88 -1.75
C PRO A 61 17.65 -4.76 -1.84
N ILE A 62 16.93 -5.78 -1.38
CA ILE A 62 15.50 -5.71 -1.09
C ILE A 62 15.36 -5.23 0.34
N ASN A 63 14.72 -4.08 0.50
CA ASN A 63 14.43 -3.45 1.78
C ASN A 63 12.91 -3.21 1.93
N ASN A 64 12.51 -2.63 3.07
CA ASN A 64 11.12 -2.31 3.36
C ASN A 64 10.48 -1.32 2.38
N TYR A 65 11.27 -0.47 1.73
CA TYR A 65 10.78 0.39 0.67
C TYR A 65 10.19 -0.42 -0.51
N HIS A 66 10.85 -1.52 -0.91
CA HIS A 66 10.33 -2.39 -1.95
C HIS A 66 9.03 -3.09 -1.52
N LEU A 67 8.94 -3.51 -0.25
CA LEU A 67 7.70 -4.08 0.30
C LEU A 67 6.56 -3.05 0.30
N LEU A 68 6.83 -1.80 0.70
CA LEU A 68 5.84 -0.72 0.65
C LEU A 68 5.34 -0.48 -0.78
N LEU A 69 6.26 -0.36 -1.75
CA LEU A 69 5.91 -0.17 -3.16
C LEU A 69 5.10 -1.35 -3.72
N PHE A 70 5.47 -2.57 -3.36
CA PHE A 70 4.73 -3.76 -3.74
C PHE A 70 3.30 -3.72 -3.18
N THR A 71 3.15 -3.46 -1.88
CA THR A 71 1.84 -3.30 -1.23
C THR A 71 1.01 -2.20 -1.88
N TRP A 72 1.59 -1.02 -2.11
CA TRP A 72 0.92 0.08 -2.80
C TRP A 72 0.45 -0.31 -4.19
N SER A 73 1.33 -0.85 -5.04
CA SER A 73 0.98 -1.24 -6.40
C SER A 73 -0.16 -2.26 -6.42
N THR A 74 -0.09 -3.28 -5.57
CA THR A 74 -1.13 -4.32 -5.50
C THR A 74 -2.48 -3.74 -5.08
N ILE A 75 -2.51 -2.98 -3.98
CA ILE A 75 -3.78 -2.47 -3.44
C ILE A 75 -4.36 -1.36 -4.32
N ILE A 76 -3.54 -0.50 -4.93
CA ILE A 76 -4.00 0.47 -5.94
C ILE A 76 -4.66 -0.25 -7.10
N GLY A 77 -4.05 -1.32 -7.61
CA GLY A 77 -4.64 -2.14 -8.67
C GLY A 77 -6.02 -2.67 -8.30
N ILE A 78 -6.20 -3.16 -7.07
CA ILE A 78 -7.50 -3.64 -6.56
C ILE A 78 -8.51 -2.50 -6.46
N ILE A 79 -8.12 -1.34 -5.91
CA ILE A 79 -9.00 -0.17 -5.79
C ILE A 79 -9.46 0.30 -7.17
N LEU A 80 -8.55 0.45 -8.13
CA LEU A 80 -8.90 0.88 -9.48
C LEU A 80 -9.81 -0.14 -10.19
N TYR A 81 -9.51 -1.43 -10.03
CA TYR A 81 -10.32 -2.49 -10.61
C TYR A 81 -11.75 -2.49 -10.06
N THR A 82 -11.90 -2.37 -8.74
CA THR A 82 -13.22 -2.33 -8.08
C THR A 82 -14.02 -1.09 -8.48
N GLU A 83 -13.38 0.07 -8.59
CA GLU A 83 -14.01 1.30 -9.07
C GLU A 83 -14.46 1.15 -10.54
N PHE A 84 -13.58 0.65 -11.41
CA PHE A 84 -13.90 0.43 -12.82
C PHE A 84 -15.05 -0.56 -13.00
N LEU A 85 -15.05 -1.66 -12.26
CA LEU A 85 -16.12 -2.67 -12.32
C LEU A 85 -17.46 -2.09 -11.85
N THR A 86 -17.44 -1.31 -10.76
CA THR A 86 -18.64 -0.64 -10.22
C THR A 86 -19.21 0.34 -11.24
N TRP A 87 -18.36 1.18 -11.83
CA TRP A 87 -18.73 2.09 -12.89
C TRP A 87 -19.32 1.35 -14.10
N TYR A 88 -18.67 0.29 -14.56
CA TYR A 88 -19.12 -0.50 -15.72
C TYR A 88 -20.49 -1.11 -15.48
N LEU A 89 -20.73 -1.70 -14.31
CA LEU A 89 -22.02 -2.28 -13.94
C LEU A 89 -23.12 -1.21 -13.79
N SER A 90 -22.78 -0.02 -13.28
CA SER A 90 -23.73 1.09 -13.19
C SER A 90 -24.23 1.56 -14.56
N ARG A 91 -23.39 1.46 -15.60
CA ARG A 91 -23.76 1.82 -16.98
C ARG A 91 -24.73 0.85 -17.62
N LYS A 92 -24.74 -0.43 -17.22
CA LYS A 92 -25.69 -1.43 -17.73
C LYS A 92 -27.09 -1.36 -17.09
N LYS A 93 -27.23 -0.61 -16.00
CA LYS A 93 -28.53 -0.36 -15.34
C LYS A 93 -29.30 0.83 -15.93
N LYS A 94 -28.68 1.59 -16.83
CA LYS A 94 -29.33 2.62 -17.65
C LYS A 94 -29.58 2.07 -19.04
#